data_AF-A0A2V6JB31-F1
#
_entry.id   AF-A0A2V6JB31-F1
#
_cell.length_a   1.000
_cell.length_b   1.000
_cell.length_c   1.000
_cell.angle_alpha   90.00
_cell.angle_beta   90.00
_cell.angle_gamma   90.00
#
_symmetry.space_group_name_H-M   'P 1'
#
loop_
_entity.id
_entity.type
_entity.pdbx_description
1 polymer ?
#
loop_
_entity_poly.entity_id
_entity_poly.type
_entity_poly.pdbx_seq_one_letter_code
_entity_poly.pdbx_strand_id
1 'polypeptide(L)' 'MSLKAFHIVFIIFSTLLALGTGAWCVWVNLVEGAPIYLTGAIASFAAAIALIVYGIWFYRKMKRLRIIT' A
#
# COMPACT_ATOMS: atom_id res chain seq x y z
N MET A 1 9.09 -21.92 -0.66
CA MET A 1 9.19 -20.45 -0.72
C MET A 1 9.34 -19.92 0.70
N SER A 2 10.27 -18.98 0.95
CA SER A 2 10.36 -18.39 2.28
C SER A 2 9.17 -17.45 2.51
N LEU A 3 8.39 -17.66 3.58
CA LEU A 3 7.19 -16.90 3.92
C LEU A 3 7.43 -15.37 3.87
N LYS A 4 8.66 -14.96 4.21
CA LYS A 4 9.16 -13.58 4.17
C LYS A 4 9.18 -12.95 2.77
N ALA A 5 9.63 -13.69 1.76
CA ALA A 5 9.72 -13.18 0.39
C ALA A 5 8.31 -12.97 -0.17
N PHE A 6 7.42 -13.93 0.08
CA PHE A 6 6.01 -13.81 -0.27
C PHE A 6 5.36 -12.59 0.40
N HIS A 7 5.63 -12.38 1.69
CA HIS A 7 5.05 -11.25 2.43
C HIS A 7 5.49 -9.89 1.90
N ILE A 8 6.77 -9.73 1.55
CA ILE A 8 7.28 -8.48 0.94
C ILE A 8 6.64 -8.25 -0.43
N VAL A 9 6.57 -9.29 -1.26
CA VAL A 9 5.93 -9.21 -2.58
C VAL A 9 4.46 -8.82 -2.43
N PHE A 10 3.75 -9.42 -1.48
CA PHE A 10 2.37 -9.07 -1.17
C PHE A 10 2.22 -7.60 -0.78
N ILE A 11 3.05 -7.08 0.13
CA ILE A 11 3.02 -5.65 0.51
C ILE A 11 3.23 -4.74 -0.71
N ILE A 12 4.16 -5.08 -1.61
CA ILE A 12 4.41 -4.29 -2.83
C ILE A 12 3.17 -4.26 -3.71
N PHE A 13 2.59 -5.43 -4.01
CA PHE A 13 1.38 -5.51 -4.84
C PHE A 13 0.19 -4.80 -4.20
N SER A 14 -0.03 -4.96 -2.88
CA SER A 14 -1.09 -4.25 -2.17
C SER A 14 -0.88 -2.74 -2.18
N THR A 15 0.37 -2.27 -2.09
CA THR A 15 0.69 -0.83 -2.15
C THR A 15 0.39 -0.28 -3.55
N LEU A 16 0.83 -0.98 -4.61
CA LEU A 16 0.53 -0.58 -5.98
C LEU A 16 -0.96 -0.58 -6.27
N LEU A 17 -1.69 -1.59 -5.77
CA LEU A 17 -3.14 -1.65 -5.88
C LEU A 17 -3.80 -0.47 -5.17
N ALA A 18 -3.39 -0.16 -3.94
CA ALA A 18 -3.93 0.98 -3.18
C ALA A 18 -3.64 2.33 -3.86
N LEU A 19 -2.46 2.49 -4.47
CA LEU A 19 -2.17 3.69 -5.27
C LEU A 19 -3.02 3.76 -6.54
N GLY A 20 -3.18 2.63 -7.25
CA GLY A 20 -4.01 2.53 -8.44
C GLY A 20 -5.49 2.82 -8.15
N THR A 21 -6.04 2.23 -7.09
CA THR A 21 -7.41 2.51 -6.62
C THR A 21 -7.56 3.97 -6.19
N GLY A 22 -6.57 4.54 -5.49
CA GLY A 22 -6.59 5.95 -5.10
C GLY A 22 -6.64 6.88 -6.31
N ALA A 23 -5.78 6.64 -7.31
CA ALA A 23 -5.77 7.39 -8.56
C ALA A 23 -7.08 7.25 -9.35
N TRP A 24 -7.64 6.03 -9.41
CA TRP A 24 -8.94 5.77 -10.03
C TRP A 24 -10.06 6.54 -9.34
N CYS A 25 -10.11 6.52 -8.00
CA CYS A 25 -11.09 7.28 -7.23
C CYS A 25 -10.99 8.79 -7.48
N VAL A 26 -9.78 9.35 -7.59
CA VAL A 26 -9.60 10.76 -7.96
C VAL A 26 -10.15 11.02 -9.35
N TRP A 27 -9.84 10.16 -10.32
CA TRP A 27 -10.33 10.31 -11.70
C TRP A 27 -11.87 10.26 -11.77
N VAL A 28 -12.50 9.28 -11.11
CA VAL A 28 -13.97 9.18 -11.07
C VAL A 28 -14.59 10.38 -10.37
N ASN A 29 -14.02 10.86 -9.26
CA ASN A 29 -14.50 12.08 -8.60
C ASN A 29 -14.48 13.30 -9.54
N LEU A 30 -13.47 13.41 -10.41
CA LEU A 30 -13.37 14.49 -11.39
C LEU A 30 -14.36 14.36 -12.54
N VAL A 31 -14.67 13.13 -12.99
CA VAL A 31 -15.57 12.88 -14.12
C VAL A 31 -17.04 12.90 -13.70
N GLU A 32 -17.39 12.25 -12.59
CA GLU A 32 -18.78 12.09 -12.15
C GLU A 32 -19.21 13.12 -11.10
N GLY A 33 -18.27 13.88 -10.53
CA GLY A 33 -18.57 14.89 -9.51
C GLY A 33 -19.11 14.31 -8.19
N ALA A 34 -18.91 13.01 -7.95
CA ALA A 34 -19.42 12.30 -6.79
C ALA A 34 -18.41 12.34 -5.62
N PRO A 35 -18.64 13.14 -4.56
CA PRO A 35 -17.66 13.38 -3.49
C PRO A 35 -17.35 12.13 -2.64
N ILE A 36 -18.16 11.07 -2.73
CA ILE A 36 -17.88 9.79 -2.07
C ILE A 36 -16.55 9.18 -2.53
N TYR A 37 -16.17 9.41 -3.79
CA TYR A 37 -14.90 8.93 -4.35
C TYR A 37 -13.69 9.68 -3.79
N LEU A 38 -13.85 10.92 -3.31
CA LEU A 38 -12.78 11.64 -2.63
C LEU A 38 -12.40 10.95 -1.31
N THR A 39 -13.39 10.53 -0.52
CA THR A 39 -13.17 9.76 0.71
C THR A 39 -12.49 8.43 0.40
N GLY A 40 -12.91 7.75 -0.68
CA GLY A 40 -12.27 6.53 -1.18
C GLY A 40 -10.81 6.75 -1.57
N ALA A 41 -10.49 7.84 -2.28
CA ALA A 41 -9.12 8.19 -2.64
C ALA A 41 -8.25 8.43 -1.40
N ILE A 42 -8.73 9.20 -0.43
CA ILE A 42 -8.01 9.49 0.82
C ILE A 42 -7.73 8.19 1.59
N ALA A 43 -8.75 7.32 1.74
CA ALA A 43 -8.59 6.03 2.41
C ALA A 43 -7.57 5.14 1.69
N SER A 44 -7.60 5.11 0.36
CA SER A 44 -6.68 4.31 -0.46
C SER A 44 -5.24 4.80 -0.35
N PHE A 45 -5.01 6.12 -0.39
CA PHE A 45 -3.68 6.68 -0.19
C PHE A 45 -3.18 6.49 1.25
N ALA A 46 -4.05 6.63 2.25
CA ALA A 46 -3.69 6.33 3.63
C ALA A 46 -3.29 4.85 3.81
N ALA A 47 -4.01 3.92 3.17
CA ALA A 47 -3.66 2.50 3.16
C ALA A 47 -2.31 2.25 2.47
N ALA A 48 -2.03 2.91 1.34
CA ALA A 48 -0.73 2.82 0.67
C ALA A 48 0.42 3.28 1.58
N ILE A 49 0.26 4.41 2.27
CA ILE A 49 1.26 4.91 3.23
C ILE A 49 1.45 3.92 4.38
N ALA A 50 0.36 3.39 4.95
CA ALA A 50 0.43 2.41 6.02
C ALA A 50 1.18 1.13 5.59
N LEU A 51 0.94 0.65 4.37
CA LEU A 51 1.64 -0.51 3.80
C LEU A 51 3.14 -0.24 3.60
N ILE A 52 3.52 0.95 3.12
CA ILE A 52 4.92 1.35 2.96
C ILE A 52 5.62 1.39 4.32
N VAL A 53 5.02 2.06 5.31
CA VAL A 53 5.56 2.15 6.67
C VAL A 53 5.71 0.77 7.29
N TYR A 54 4.69 -0.08 7.15
CA TYR A 54 4.73 -1.47 7.62
C TYR A 54 5.82 -2.29 6.92
N GLY A 55 5.95 -2.17 5.60
CA GLY A 55 7.00 -2.84 4.83
C GLY A 55 8.40 -2.45 5.26
N ILE A 56 8.66 -1.16 5.48
CA ILE A 56 9.94 -0.65 6.00
C ILE A 56 10.19 -1.18 7.41
N TRP A 57 9.18 -1.14 8.28
CA TRP A 57 9.30 -1.65 9.65
C TRP A 57 9.60 -3.15 9.67
N PHE A 58 8.90 -3.93 8.84
CA PHE A 58 9.12 -5.36 8.68
C PHE A 58 10.55 -5.64 8.21
N TYR A 59 11.01 -4.96 7.15
CA TYR A 59 12.38 -5.10 6.66
C TYR A 59 13.42 -4.76 7.74
N ARG A 60 13.25 -3.65 8.46
CA ARG A 60 14.13 -3.24 9.58
C ARG A 60 14.15 -4.27 10.69
N LYS A 61 12.99 -4.82 11.07
CA LYS A 61 12.85 -5.86 12.09
C LYS A 61 13.62 -7.12 11.68
N MET A 62 13.50 -7.54 10.42
CA MET A 62 14.19 -8.72 9.91
C MET A 62 15.72 -8.54 9.84
N LYS A 63 16.19 -7.35 9.44
CA LYS A 63 17.62 -7.00 9.47
C LYS A 63 18.17 -7.00 10.91
N ARG A 64 17.43 -6.44 11.87
CA ARG A 64 17.81 -6.43 13.30
C ARG A 64 17.99 -7.85 13.87
N LEU A 65 17.18 -8.79 13.41
CA LEU A 65 17.23 -10.19 13.85
C LEU A 65 18.34 -11.01 13.15
N ARG A 66 19.14 -10.41 12.24
CA ARG A 66 20.14 -11.09 11.39
C ARG A 66 19.57 -12.26 10.58
N ILE A 67 18.26 -12.27 10.32
CA ILE A 67 17.57 -13.28 9.49
C ILE A 67 17.78 -13.00 7.99
N ILE A 68 18.25 -11.79 7.68
CA ILE A 68 18.61 -11.30 6.35
C ILE A 68 19.96 -10.60 6.53
N THR A 69 20.95 -11.02 5.73
CA THR A 69 22.32 -10.48 5.73
C THR A 69 22.35 -9.04 5.25
#